data_AF-A0A3B4CKD5-F1
#
_entry.id   AF-A0A3B4CKD5-F1
#
_cell.length_a   1.000
_cell.length_b   1.000
_cell.length_c   1.000
_cell.angle_alpha   90.00
_cell.angle_beta   90.00
_cell.angle_gamma   90.00
#
_symmetry.space_group_name_H-M   'P 1'
#
loop_
_entity.id
_entity.type
_entity.pdbx_description
1 polymer ?
#
loop_
_entity_poly.entity_id
_entity_poly.type
_entity_poly.pdbx_seq_one_letter_code
_entity_poly.pdbx_strand_id
1 'polypeptide(L)'
;MRLTVLLCWLVVWAAAESSENSTTLSNRRYLNIGDGTNLEFEFPENTKGVIVISSEYRSAVGRKGRESWRQTVRVRSLEPDVLSILNVSDSGHSGPVRSYIISIRSGMAGRAPLLIQLLDLDQNSEPVLIEERTDYAIRVAPGAFDRSQAGGLSHFSENPVLFALLPLIFVNKCAFGCKVEVEVLRGLLKRPVPLFLGVLGQFLIMPLYGYGMAHLASLPKALSLGLVITCSAPGGGGGYLYSLLLGGDVTLAICMTLVSTVVATAAMPLSSALYGHLLGVHATLHVPFVKILGTLLFIAIPISLGMLVKLRLPALTRVLLALIRPFSFVLIVGGIFMAYQMGASILADVHPHIVLVGVTVPVLGLLVGLAMAWLAGLPAPQRKTVGIEVGVQNSLLALAVMQLSFRRAEADFASQAPFIVALSSTSEMLLLVLAHFAHRRLCHTPAAHSET
;
A
#
# COMPACT_ATOMS: atom_id res chain seq x y z
N MET A 1 16.42 -11.95 -12.28
CA MET A 1 17.77 -12.19 -11.70
C MET A 1 18.86 -11.29 -12.30
N ARG A 2 18.54 -10.07 -12.75
CA ARG A 2 19.52 -9.07 -13.26
C ARG A 2 19.34 -7.66 -12.66
N LEU A 3 18.33 -7.42 -11.81
CA LEU A 3 18.08 -6.11 -11.19
C LEU A 3 18.80 -5.93 -9.84
N THR A 4 19.06 -7.02 -9.12
CA THR A 4 19.75 -7.01 -7.80
C THR A 4 21.23 -6.62 -7.91
N VAL A 5 21.85 -6.85 -9.07
CA VAL A 5 23.27 -6.52 -9.31
C VAL A 5 23.46 -5.02 -9.58
N LEU A 6 22.46 -4.35 -10.17
CA LEU A 6 22.54 -2.93 -10.50
C LEU A 6 22.43 -2.03 -9.25
N LEU A 7 21.61 -2.44 -8.27
CA LEU A 7 21.49 -1.72 -6.99
C LEU A 7 22.75 -1.80 -6.12
N CYS A 8 23.51 -2.90 -6.19
CA CYS A 8 24.80 -3.01 -5.51
C CYS A 8 25.84 -2.03 -6.07
N TRP A 9 25.85 -1.79 -7.38
CA TRP A 9 26.81 -0.87 -8.00
C TRP A 9 26.54 0.60 -7.65
N LEU A 10 25.28 0.99 -7.48
CA LEU A 10 24.92 2.38 -7.14
C LEU A 10 25.25 2.76 -5.68
N VAL A 11 25.16 1.80 -4.74
CA VAL A 11 25.60 2.02 -3.34
C VAL A 11 27.12 2.13 -3.26
N VAL A 12 27.86 1.37 -4.09
CA VAL A 12 29.33 1.42 -4.14
C VAL A 12 29.84 2.73 -4.75
N TRP A 13 29.12 3.31 -5.72
CA TRP A 13 29.55 4.56 -6.37
C TRP A 13 29.29 5.80 -5.50
N ALA A 14 28.20 5.83 -4.72
CA ALA A 14 27.91 6.94 -3.82
C ALA A 14 28.81 6.99 -2.56
N ALA A 15 29.51 5.89 -2.24
CA ALA A 15 30.44 5.84 -1.12
C ALA A 15 31.89 6.26 -1.48
N ALA A 16 32.17 6.54 -2.75
CA ALA A 16 33.51 6.89 -3.23
C ALA A 16 33.84 8.39 -3.16
N GLU A 17 32.88 9.26 -2.85
CA GLU A 17 33.08 10.71 -2.71
C GLU A 17 32.69 11.19 -1.31
N SER A 18 33.53 10.92 -0.30
CA SER A 18 33.78 11.90 0.77
C SER A 18 34.87 11.45 1.74
N SER A 19 35.77 12.39 2.00
CA SER A 19 36.77 12.45 3.07
C SER A 19 38.09 11.70 2.84
N GLU A 20 39.01 12.41 2.17
CA GLU A 20 40.38 12.52 2.65
C GLU A 20 40.38 13.21 4.02
N ASN A 21 40.91 12.55 5.06
CA ASN A 21 41.77 13.22 6.03
C ASN A 21 42.51 12.22 6.93
N SER A 22 43.76 12.57 7.20
CA SER A 22 44.82 11.73 7.72
C SER A 22 44.91 11.65 9.25
N THR A 23 45.63 10.60 9.69
CA THR A 23 46.36 10.41 10.97
C THR A 23 45.60 10.01 12.25
N THR A 24 45.82 8.78 12.73
CA THR A 24 46.68 8.47 13.91
C THR A 24 46.92 6.95 14.02
N LEU A 25 48.17 6.56 14.30
CA LEU A 25 48.62 5.18 14.50
C LEU A 25 48.33 4.73 15.94
N SER A 26 47.18 4.12 16.18
CA SER A 26 46.97 3.13 17.25
C SER A 26 45.75 2.28 16.91
N ASN A 27 45.89 0.95 16.85
CA ASN A 27 44.85 0.00 16.45
C ASN A 27 44.33 0.15 15.00
N ARG A 28 45.19 -0.12 14.01
CA ARG A 28 44.70 -0.35 12.64
C ARG A 28 43.96 -1.68 12.59
N ARG A 29 42.63 -1.60 12.68
CA ARG A 29 41.70 -2.69 12.37
C ARG A 29 41.49 -2.67 10.85
N TYR A 30 41.64 -3.81 10.20
CA TYR A 30 41.46 -3.94 8.76
C TYR A 30 40.07 -4.45 8.40
N LEU A 31 39.38 -5.14 9.32
CA LEU A 31 38.05 -5.72 9.12
C LEU A 31 36.90 -4.88 9.71
N ASN A 32 36.00 -4.41 8.84
CA ASN A 32 34.81 -3.65 9.20
C ASN A 32 33.52 -4.29 8.65
N ILE A 33 32.43 -4.20 9.41
CA ILE A 33 31.05 -4.43 8.91
C ILE A 33 30.39 -3.06 8.76
N GLY A 34 29.87 -2.76 7.57
CA GLY A 34 29.28 -1.44 7.28
C GLY A 34 30.32 -0.31 7.33
N ASP A 35 30.00 0.77 8.05
CA ASP A 35 30.86 1.93 8.29
C ASP A 35 31.79 1.77 9.52
N GLY A 36 31.72 0.63 10.22
CA GLY A 36 32.56 0.31 11.37
C GLY A 36 32.16 1.00 12.69
N THR A 37 31.08 1.79 12.71
CA THR A 37 30.60 2.46 13.94
C THR A 37 29.72 1.57 14.80
N ASN A 38 29.05 0.60 14.18
CA ASN A 38 28.16 -0.34 14.85
C ASN A 38 28.83 -1.70 15.03
N LEU A 39 28.87 -2.18 16.27
CA LEU A 39 29.43 -3.49 16.63
C LEU A 39 28.33 -4.54 16.86
N GLU A 40 27.08 -4.12 16.99
CA GLU A 40 25.93 -4.99 17.18
C GLU A 40 24.90 -4.76 16.08
N PHE A 41 24.49 -5.85 15.42
CA PHE A 41 23.55 -5.84 14.31
C PHE A 41 22.33 -6.68 14.63
N GLU A 42 21.14 -6.17 14.33
CA GLU A 42 19.88 -6.84 14.68
C GLU A 42 19.33 -7.64 13.50
N PHE A 43 18.97 -8.91 13.75
CA PHE A 43 18.34 -9.80 12.78
C PHE A 43 17.06 -10.42 13.37
N PRO A 44 15.99 -10.56 12.58
CA PRO A 44 14.79 -11.26 13.02
C PRO A 44 15.02 -12.78 13.09
N GLU A 45 14.40 -13.44 14.06
CA GLU A 45 14.42 -14.90 14.26
C GLU A 45 13.95 -15.68 13.01
N ASN A 46 14.52 -16.86 12.77
CA ASN A 46 14.15 -17.76 11.65
C ASN A 46 14.20 -17.16 10.23
N THR A 47 15.08 -16.18 9.98
CA THR A 47 15.23 -15.55 8.66
C THR A 47 16.58 -15.85 8.01
N LYS A 48 16.67 -15.61 6.70
CA LYS A 48 17.94 -15.65 5.95
C LYS A 48 18.38 -14.22 5.69
N GLY A 49 19.65 -13.96 5.97
CA GLY A 49 20.26 -12.64 5.86
C GLY A 49 21.58 -12.68 5.11
N VAL A 50 22.07 -11.49 4.79
CA VAL A 50 23.40 -11.30 4.22
C VAL A 50 24.11 -10.19 4.98
N ILE A 51 25.37 -10.42 5.31
CA ILE A 51 26.27 -9.44 5.93
C ILE A 51 27.45 -9.22 5.01
N VAL A 52 27.86 -7.96 4.88
CA VAL A 52 29.03 -7.58 4.09
C VAL A 52 30.15 -7.17 5.03
N ILE A 53 31.30 -7.81 4.90
CA ILE A 53 32.54 -7.44 5.59
C ILE A 53 33.49 -6.83 4.58
N SER A 54 34.01 -5.64 4.89
CA SER A 54 35.07 -4.98 4.14
C SER A 54 36.43 -5.18 4.81
N SER A 55 37.46 -5.44 4.01
CA SER A 55 38.85 -5.52 4.41
C SER A 55 39.67 -4.43 3.72
N GLU A 56 40.31 -3.56 4.50
CA GLU A 56 41.24 -2.54 4.03
C GLU A 56 42.71 -3.00 4.06
N TYR A 57 42.94 -4.29 4.34
CA TYR A 57 44.28 -4.85 4.40
C TYR A 57 44.92 -4.90 3.01
N ARG A 58 45.90 -4.02 2.78
CA ARG A 58 46.77 -4.10 1.61
C ARG A 58 47.85 -5.14 1.87
N SER A 59 47.86 -6.19 1.05
CA SER A 59 48.94 -7.18 1.09
C SER A 59 50.28 -6.49 0.89
N ALA A 60 51.17 -6.63 1.87
CA ALA A 60 52.49 -6.02 1.81
C ALA A 60 53.33 -6.77 0.78
N VAL A 61 53.63 -6.12 -0.35
CA VAL A 61 54.73 -6.56 -1.21
C VAL A 61 56.02 -6.46 -0.38
N GLY A 62 56.56 -7.61 0.02
CA GLY A 62 57.95 -7.74 0.46
C GLY A 62 58.22 -7.61 1.97
N ARG A 63 58.10 -8.73 2.68
CA ARG A 63 59.11 -9.12 3.68
C ARG A 63 59.47 -10.59 3.45
N LYS A 64 60.65 -10.80 2.82
CA LYS A 64 61.22 -12.10 2.42
C LYS A 64 60.32 -12.97 1.52
N GLY A 65 60.33 -12.68 0.22
CA GLY A 65 60.09 -13.68 -0.84
C GLY A 65 58.77 -14.48 -0.85
N ARG A 66 57.75 -14.09 -0.08
CA ARG A 66 56.43 -14.71 -0.09
C ARG A 66 55.45 -13.85 -0.89
N GLU A 67 54.94 -14.39 -1.99
CA GLU A 67 53.86 -13.78 -2.77
C GLU A 67 52.50 -14.19 -2.17
N SER A 68 51.81 -13.24 -1.54
CA SER A 68 50.43 -13.43 -1.03
C SER A 68 49.48 -13.71 -2.20
N TRP A 69 48.94 -14.92 -2.26
CA TRP A 69 48.15 -15.40 -3.40
C TRP A 69 46.66 -15.09 -3.24
N ARG A 70 46.10 -15.22 -2.02
CA ARG A 70 44.65 -15.02 -1.81
C ARG A 70 44.28 -14.69 -0.35
N GLN A 71 43.70 -13.52 -0.12
CA GLN A 71 43.07 -13.19 1.17
C GLN A 71 41.71 -13.89 1.28
N THR A 72 41.45 -14.54 2.41
CA THR A 72 40.15 -15.14 2.73
C THR A 72 39.68 -14.71 4.10
N VAL A 73 38.36 -14.65 4.29
CA VAL A 73 37.74 -14.36 5.58
C VAL A 73 37.02 -15.60 6.06
N ARG A 74 37.29 -16.00 7.30
CA ARG A 74 36.56 -17.07 7.99
C ARG A 74 35.68 -16.44 9.05
N VAL A 75 34.38 -16.73 9.00
CA VAL A 75 33.41 -16.25 9.99
C VAL A 75 32.75 -17.43 10.67
N ARG A 76 32.71 -17.40 11.99
CA ARG A 76 32.03 -18.38 12.83
C ARG A 76 31.12 -17.66 13.81
N SER A 77 29.92 -18.20 14.00
CA SER A 77 29.08 -17.83 15.14
C SER A 77 29.55 -18.65 16.34
N LEU A 78 29.70 -18.01 17.51
CA LEU A 78 29.95 -18.72 18.77
C LEU A 78 28.68 -19.37 19.33
N GLU A 79 27.52 -18.96 18.85
CA GLU A 79 26.19 -19.48 19.23
C GLU A 79 25.47 -19.99 17.97
N PRO A 80 25.72 -21.24 17.53
CA PRO A 80 25.17 -21.77 16.28
C PRO A 80 23.64 -21.95 16.31
N ASP A 81 23.06 -22.15 17.51
CA ASP A 81 21.61 -22.29 17.72
C ASP A 81 20.87 -20.95 17.56
N VAL A 82 21.57 -19.84 17.80
CA VAL A 82 21.07 -18.48 17.61
C VAL A 82 21.34 -18.01 16.19
N LEU A 83 22.51 -18.29 15.64
CA LEU A 83 22.89 -17.84 14.29
C LEU A 83 23.83 -18.83 13.61
N SER A 84 23.45 -19.29 12.42
CA SER A 84 24.24 -20.18 11.58
C SER A 84 24.83 -19.45 10.37
N ILE A 85 26.12 -19.62 10.12
CA ILE A 85 26.81 -19.11 8.94
C ILE A 85 26.65 -20.14 7.82
N LEU A 86 26.00 -19.76 6.72
CA LEU A 86 25.71 -20.67 5.59
C LEU A 86 26.84 -20.70 4.57
N ASN A 87 27.35 -19.53 4.17
CA ASN A 87 28.40 -19.42 3.16
C ASN A 87 29.16 -18.09 3.30
N VAL A 88 30.44 -18.09 2.96
CA VAL A 88 31.27 -16.89 2.83
C VAL A 88 31.80 -16.84 1.40
N SER A 89 31.35 -15.86 0.63
CA SER A 89 31.75 -15.66 -0.76
C SER A 89 32.52 -14.35 -0.93
N ASP A 90 33.63 -14.42 -1.65
CA ASP A 90 34.39 -13.24 -2.07
C ASP A 90 33.60 -12.50 -3.18
N SER A 91 33.31 -11.22 -2.96
CA SER A 91 32.53 -10.40 -3.90
C SER A 91 33.38 -9.59 -4.88
N GLY A 92 34.71 -9.74 -4.82
CA GLY A 92 35.65 -9.03 -5.69
C GLY A 92 36.11 -7.70 -5.11
N HIS A 93 36.93 -6.99 -5.90
CA HIS A 93 37.56 -5.73 -5.49
C HIS A 93 36.73 -4.53 -5.94
N SER A 94 36.50 -3.58 -5.05
CA SER A 94 36.07 -2.23 -5.40
C SER A 94 37.10 -1.24 -4.82
N GLY A 95 38.04 -0.79 -5.66
CA GLY A 95 39.13 0.08 -5.22
C GLY A 95 40.11 -0.60 -4.25
N PRO A 96 40.65 0.10 -3.23
CA PRO A 96 41.64 -0.46 -2.30
C PRO A 96 41.05 -1.39 -1.22
N VAL A 97 39.74 -1.66 -1.27
CA VAL A 97 39.00 -2.43 -0.26
C VAL A 97 38.45 -3.71 -0.88
N ARG A 98 38.63 -4.85 -0.19
CA ARG A 98 38.00 -6.13 -0.57
C ARG A 98 36.73 -6.36 0.23
N SER A 99 35.68 -6.85 -0.42
CA SER A 99 34.40 -7.11 0.23
C SER A 99 34.06 -8.61 0.21
N TYR A 100 33.60 -9.11 1.36
CA TYR A 100 33.19 -10.49 1.58
C TYR A 100 31.72 -10.53 1.95
N ILE A 101 30.95 -11.36 1.25
CA ILE A 101 29.52 -11.56 1.47
C ILE A 101 29.32 -12.82 2.30
N ILE A 102 28.67 -12.67 3.45
CA ILE A 102 28.38 -13.76 4.38
C ILE A 102 26.89 -14.00 4.38
N SER A 103 26.49 -15.18 3.91
CA SER A 103 25.11 -15.64 4.02
C SER A 103 24.89 -16.26 5.39
N ILE A 104 23.86 -15.80 6.10
CA ILE A 104 23.52 -16.24 7.46
C ILE A 104 22.07 -16.73 7.54
N ARG A 105 21.78 -17.56 8.54
CA ARG A 105 20.44 -17.94 8.95
C ARG A 105 20.31 -17.79 10.46
N SER A 106 19.37 -16.97 10.91
CA SER A 106 19.03 -16.85 12.33
C SER A 106 18.19 -18.06 12.77
N GLY A 107 18.53 -18.58 13.95
CA GLY A 107 17.81 -19.59 14.70
C GLY A 107 16.98 -18.92 15.79
N MET A 108 17.18 -19.30 17.05
CA MET A 108 16.41 -18.78 18.18
C MET A 108 16.81 -17.36 18.61
N ALA A 109 15.89 -16.67 19.28
CA ALA A 109 16.13 -15.40 19.97
C ALA A 109 17.39 -15.45 20.87
N GLY A 110 18.31 -14.52 20.69
CA GLY A 110 19.53 -14.47 21.48
C GLY A 110 20.58 -13.54 20.89
N ARG A 111 21.68 -13.34 21.63
CA ARG A 111 22.84 -12.62 21.12
C ARG A 111 23.89 -13.64 20.68
N ALA A 112 24.29 -13.58 19.42
CA ALA A 112 25.31 -14.44 18.83
C ALA A 112 26.58 -13.63 18.55
N PRO A 113 27.62 -13.71 19.41
CA PRO A 113 28.92 -13.15 19.10
C PRO A 113 29.55 -13.83 17.88
N LEU A 114 30.24 -13.04 17.06
CA LEU A 114 30.92 -13.50 15.86
C LEU A 114 32.42 -13.56 16.08
N LEU A 115 33.04 -14.62 15.60
CA LEU A 115 34.49 -14.74 15.41
C LEU A 115 34.79 -14.56 13.93
N ILE A 116 35.44 -13.44 13.59
CA ILE A 116 35.83 -13.11 12.22
C ILE A 116 37.36 -13.11 12.14
N GLN A 117 37.91 -13.94 11.26
CA GLN A 117 39.34 -14.10 11.04
C GLN A 117 39.70 -13.73 9.60
N LEU A 118 40.59 -12.75 9.42
CA LEU A 118 41.22 -12.45 8.15
C LEU A 118 42.49 -13.30 8.01
N LEU A 119 42.56 -14.08 6.94
CA LEU A 119 43.63 -15.03 6.68
C LEU A 119 44.29 -14.72 5.34
N ASP A 120 45.62 -14.79 5.31
CA ASP A 120 46.40 -14.69 4.08
C ASP A 120 46.90 -16.09 3.69
N LEU A 121 46.49 -16.56 2.51
CA LEU A 121 46.90 -17.86 1.96
C LEU A 121 48.13 -17.66 1.08
N ASP A 122 49.24 -18.23 1.53
CA ASP A 122 50.49 -18.36 0.77
C ASP A 122 50.54 -19.73 0.08
N GLN A 123 51.17 -19.81 -1.10
CA GLN A 123 51.08 -20.96 -2.01
C GLN A 123 51.48 -22.31 -1.38
N ASN A 124 52.34 -22.31 -0.35
CA ASN A 124 52.93 -23.51 0.25
C ASN A 124 52.97 -23.48 1.79
N SER A 125 52.11 -22.74 2.47
CA SER A 125 52.14 -22.63 3.94
C SER A 125 50.75 -22.61 4.56
N GLU A 126 50.65 -23.00 5.85
CA GLU A 126 49.40 -22.86 6.62
C GLU A 126 48.91 -21.40 6.60
N PRO A 127 47.59 -21.17 6.54
CA PRO A 127 47.03 -19.84 6.42
C PRO A 127 47.45 -18.96 7.62
N VAL A 128 48.04 -17.81 7.33
CA VAL A 128 48.52 -16.89 8.36
C VAL A 128 47.36 -16.00 8.79
N LEU A 129 47.06 -16.01 10.09
CA LEU A 129 46.05 -15.11 10.67
C LEU A 129 46.60 -13.68 10.72
N ILE A 130 45.93 -12.78 10.01
CA ILE A 130 46.28 -11.35 9.93
C ILE A 130 45.56 -10.57 11.02
N GLU A 131 44.27 -10.82 11.18
CA GLU A 131 43.43 -10.15 12.16
C GLU A 131 42.30 -11.06 12.64
N GLU A 132 41.99 -10.97 13.92
CA GLU A 132 40.85 -11.64 14.54
C GLU A 132 39.98 -10.62 15.28
N ARG A 133 38.67 -10.67 15.03
CA ARG A 133 37.66 -9.79 15.62
C ARG A 133 36.60 -10.65 16.33
N THR A 134 36.34 -10.32 17.60
CA THR A 134 35.35 -10.98 18.46
C THR A 134 34.36 -9.99 19.08
N ASP A 135 34.50 -8.71 18.79
CA ASP A 135 33.67 -7.62 19.31
C ASP A 135 32.38 -7.42 18.53
N TYR A 136 32.24 -8.06 17.37
CA TYR A 136 30.98 -8.06 16.62
C TYR A 136 29.99 -9.08 17.19
N ALA A 137 28.74 -8.67 17.35
CA ALA A 137 27.65 -9.55 17.73
C ALA A 137 26.43 -9.33 16.84
N ILE A 138 25.70 -10.40 16.58
CA ILE A 138 24.37 -10.32 15.98
C ILE A 138 23.36 -10.59 17.06
N ARG A 139 22.48 -9.62 17.30
CA ARG A 139 21.33 -9.81 18.15
C ARG A 139 20.21 -10.36 17.30
N VAL A 140 19.93 -11.65 17.47
CA VAL A 140 18.70 -12.24 16.98
C VAL A 140 17.63 -11.82 17.97
N ALA A 141 16.91 -10.76 17.63
CA ALA A 141 15.73 -10.44 18.39
C ALA A 141 14.78 -11.64 18.27
N PRO A 142 14.14 -12.08 19.37
CA PRO A 142 12.98 -12.94 19.21
C PRO A 142 12.16 -12.29 18.14
N GLY A 143 11.66 -13.09 17.21
CA GLY A 143 10.45 -12.65 16.56
C GLY A 143 9.57 -12.32 17.75
N ALA A 144 9.30 -11.03 17.99
CA ALA A 144 7.92 -10.69 18.28
C ALA A 144 7.21 -11.54 17.26
N PHE A 145 6.51 -12.58 17.73
CA PHE A 145 5.57 -13.27 16.88
C PHE A 145 4.76 -12.11 16.40
N ASP A 146 5.09 -11.70 15.18
CA ASP A 146 4.88 -10.34 14.82
C ASP A 146 3.44 -10.47 14.36
N ARG A 147 2.51 -10.47 15.33
CA ARG A 147 1.09 -10.30 15.06
C ARG A 147 0.92 -8.98 14.29
N SER A 148 1.90 -8.07 14.42
CA SER A 148 2.22 -6.97 13.53
C SER A 148 2.87 -7.37 12.17
N GLN A 149 3.91 -8.22 12.07
CA GLN A 149 4.34 -8.86 10.78
C GLN A 149 3.47 -10.02 10.22
N ALA A 150 2.25 -10.20 10.69
CA ALA A 150 1.24 -11.05 10.04
C ALA A 150 -0.13 -10.34 9.83
N GLY A 151 -0.30 -9.09 10.27
CA GLY A 151 -1.62 -8.49 10.44
C GLY A 151 -2.31 -7.80 9.24
N GLY A 152 -1.59 -7.08 8.38
CA GLY A 152 -2.25 -6.26 7.34
C GLY A 152 -2.71 -7.04 6.10
N LEU A 153 -1.76 -7.56 5.32
CA LEU A 153 -2.02 -8.23 4.04
C LEU A 153 -1.94 -9.77 4.10
N SER A 154 -1.17 -10.37 5.01
CA SER A 154 -1.19 -11.83 5.24
C SER A 154 -2.50 -12.22 5.92
N HIS A 155 -3.01 -11.45 6.88
CA HIS A 155 -4.34 -11.66 7.45
C HIS A 155 -5.50 -11.32 6.48
N PHE A 156 -5.24 -10.57 5.41
CA PHE A 156 -6.19 -10.28 4.31
C PHE A 156 -6.15 -11.40 3.25
N SER A 157 -4.95 -11.75 2.79
CA SER A 157 -4.67 -12.81 1.80
C SER A 157 -4.78 -14.22 2.36
N GLU A 158 -4.85 -14.43 3.67
CA GLU A 158 -5.16 -15.72 4.29
C GLU A 158 -6.58 -15.73 4.87
N ASN A 159 -7.33 -14.63 4.73
CA ASN A 159 -8.71 -14.59 5.21
C ASN A 159 -9.61 -15.41 4.27
N PRO A 160 -10.18 -16.53 4.72
CA PRO A 160 -11.10 -17.30 3.89
C PRO A 160 -12.33 -16.47 3.51
N VAL A 161 -12.72 -15.49 4.34
CA VAL A 161 -13.84 -14.58 4.06
C VAL A 161 -13.53 -13.70 2.87
N LEU A 162 -12.32 -13.16 2.74
CA LEU A 162 -11.96 -12.33 1.60
C LEU A 162 -12.05 -13.11 0.29
N PHE A 163 -11.48 -14.31 0.24
CA PHE A 163 -11.54 -15.16 -0.95
C PHE A 163 -12.97 -15.55 -1.31
N ALA A 164 -13.84 -15.73 -0.33
CA ALA A 164 -15.26 -15.97 -0.56
C ALA A 164 -15.98 -14.71 -1.10
N LEU A 165 -15.60 -13.51 -0.65
CA LEU A 165 -16.19 -12.25 -1.09
C LEU A 165 -15.75 -11.85 -2.50
N LEU A 166 -14.53 -12.16 -2.94
CA LEU A 166 -14.01 -11.73 -4.25
C LEU A 166 -14.88 -12.17 -5.46
N PRO A 167 -15.26 -13.45 -5.61
CA PRO A 167 -16.18 -13.88 -6.66
C PRO A 167 -17.56 -13.19 -6.54
N LEU A 168 -18.04 -13.00 -5.31
CA LEU A 168 -19.31 -12.33 -5.04
C LEU A 168 -19.28 -10.86 -5.49
N ILE A 169 -18.18 -10.15 -5.22
CA ILE A 169 -17.93 -8.78 -5.71
C ILE A 169 -17.97 -8.78 -7.23
N PHE A 170 -17.25 -9.70 -7.88
CA PHE A 170 -17.20 -9.79 -9.34
C PHE A 170 -18.60 -9.98 -9.95
N VAL A 171 -19.37 -10.95 -9.44
CA VAL A 171 -20.73 -11.21 -9.93
C VAL A 171 -21.66 -10.04 -9.63
N ASN A 172 -21.57 -9.41 -8.46
CA ASN A 172 -22.38 -8.25 -8.13
C ASN A 172 -22.07 -7.05 -9.05
N LYS A 173 -20.78 -6.77 -9.32
CA LYS A 173 -20.36 -5.71 -10.27
C LYS A 173 -20.89 -5.99 -11.68
N CYS A 174 -20.84 -7.25 -12.11
CA CYS A 174 -21.43 -7.68 -13.38
C CYS A 174 -22.96 -7.45 -13.40
N ALA A 175 -23.65 -7.82 -12.32
CA ALA A 175 -25.07 -7.58 -12.19
C ALA A 175 -25.45 -6.10 -12.25
N PHE A 176 -24.66 -5.21 -11.63
CA PHE A 176 -24.82 -3.76 -11.79
C PHE A 176 -24.53 -3.30 -13.22
N GLY A 177 -23.52 -3.86 -13.89
CA GLY A 177 -23.27 -3.61 -15.32
C GLY A 177 -24.50 -3.87 -16.19
N CYS A 178 -25.33 -4.86 -15.85
CA CYS A 178 -26.59 -5.14 -16.52
C CYS A 178 -27.68 -4.06 -16.34
N LYS A 179 -27.53 -3.12 -15.38
CA LYS A 179 -28.44 -1.98 -15.23
C LYS A 179 -28.17 -0.85 -16.21
N VAL A 180 -26.97 -0.76 -16.79
CA VAL A 180 -26.59 0.34 -17.69
C VAL A 180 -27.48 0.35 -18.93
N GLU A 181 -28.23 1.43 -19.13
CA GLU A 181 -29.00 1.67 -20.35
C GLU A 181 -28.10 2.30 -21.42
N VAL A 182 -28.04 1.67 -22.61
CA VAL A 182 -27.11 2.07 -23.67
C VAL A 182 -27.51 3.40 -24.29
N GLU A 183 -28.82 3.69 -24.33
CA GLU A 183 -29.38 4.95 -24.78
C GLU A 183 -28.95 6.10 -23.84
N VAL A 184 -29.00 5.86 -22.53
CA VAL A 184 -28.57 6.81 -21.51
C VAL A 184 -27.05 7.02 -21.56
N LEU A 185 -26.27 5.94 -21.72
CA LEU A 185 -24.82 6.03 -21.93
C LEU A 185 -24.48 6.87 -23.18
N ARG A 186 -25.18 6.64 -24.30
CA ARG A 186 -25.01 7.43 -25.53
C ARG A 186 -25.38 8.89 -25.32
N GLY A 187 -26.41 9.17 -24.51
CA GLY A 187 -26.78 10.51 -24.08
C GLY A 187 -25.67 11.20 -23.27
N LEU A 188 -25.06 10.48 -22.32
CA LEU A 188 -23.95 10.96 -21.51
C LEU A 188 -22.70 11.28 -22.35
N LEU A 189 -22.42 10.49 -23.39
CA LEU A 189 -21.34 10.79 -24.34
C LEU A 189 -21.60 12.07 -25.15
N LYS A 190 -22.86 12.41 -25.41
CA LYS A 190 -23.24 13.67 -26.10
C LYS A 190 -23.24 14.88 -25.17
N ARG A 191 -23.54 14.68 -23.88
CA ARG A 191 -23.56 15.72 -22.86
C ARG A 191 -22.78 15.26 -21.62
N PRO A 192 -21.44 15.28 -21.68
CA PRO A 192 -20.58 14.67 -20.66
C PRO A 192 -20.43 15.51 -19.38
N VAL A 193 -21.23 16.57 -19.21
CA VAL A 193 -21.16 17.48 -18.05
C VAL A 193 -21.13 16.71 -16.72
N PRO A 194 -22.02 15.75 -16.44
CA PRO A 194 -21.99 15.02 -15.17
C PRO A 194 -20.70 14.20 -14.97
N LEU A 195 -20.17 13.60 -16.05
CA LEU A 195 -18.92 12.83 -16.02
C LEU A 195 -17.72 13.73 -15.73
N PHE A 196 -17.66 14.89 -16.37
CA PHE A 196 -16.61 15.87 -16.15
C PHE A 196 -16.61 16.40 -14.71
N LEU A 197 -17.79 16.71 -14.15
CA LEU A 197 -17.91 17.13 -12.74
C LEU A 197 -17.44 16.05 -11.77
N GLY A 198 -17.70 14.77 -12.07
CA GLY A 198 -17.18 13.65 -11.30
C GLY A 198 -15.66 13.61 -11.28
N VAL A 199 -15.05 13.65 -12.47
CA VAL A 199 -13.59 13.64 -12.63
C VAL A 199 -12.95 14.86 -11.95
N LEU A 200 -13.54 16.04 -12.12
CA LEU A 200 -13.09 17.28 -11.48
C LEU A 200 -13.16 17.18 -9.96
N GLY A 201 -14.28 16.69 -9.43
CA GLY A 201 -14.45 16.48 -7.99
C GLY A 201 -13.43 15.50 -7.43
N GLN A 202 -13.35 14.30 -8.01
CA GLN A 202 -12.56 13.18 -7.50
C GLN A 202 -11.04 13.37 -7.65
N PHE A 203 -10.57 13.98 -8.74
CA PHE A 203 -9.13 14.02 -9.04
C PHE A 203 -8.52 15.42 -8.94
N LEU A 204 -9.32 16.47 -8.73
CA LEU A 204 -8.80 17.82 -8.47
C LEU A 204 -9.19 18.32 -7.07
N ILE A 205 -10.49 18.40 -6.79
CA ILE A 205 -10.97 19.04 -5.55
C ILE A 205 -10.66 18.17 -4.33
N MET A 206 -10.93 16.87 -4.41
CA MET A 206 -10.74 15.95 -3.28
C MET A 206 -9.27 15.77 -2.88
N PRO A 207 -8.31 15.56 -3.79
CA PRO A 207 -6.90 15.49 -3.43
C PRO A 207 -6.39 16.78 -2.81
N LEU A 208 -6.83 17.93 -3.34
CA LEU A 208 -6.49 19.25 -2.80
C LEU A 208 -7.04 19.42 -1.38
N TYR A 209 -8.28 18.98 -1.15
CA TYR A 209 -8.87 18.95 0.18
C TYR A 209 -8.07 18.05 1.14
N GLY A 210 -7.75 16.82 0.73
CA GLY A 210 -6.96 15.89 1.53
C GLY A 210 -5.60 16.48 1.91
N TYR A 211 -4.92 17.16 0.98
CA TYR A 211 -3.66 17.86 1.25
C TYR A 211 -3.85 19.04 2.21
N GLY A 212 -4.86 19.88 1.99
CA GLY A 212 -5.15 21.03 2.84
C GLY A 212 -5.49 20.61 4.28
N MET A 213 -6.32 19.58 4.44
CA MET A 213 -6.67 19.04 5.76
C MET A 213 -5.49 18.35 6.44
N ALA A 214 -4.63 17.67 5.68
CA ALA A 214 -3.41 17.11 6.23
C ALA A 214 -2.50 18.19 6.83
N HIS A 215 -2.37 19.34 6.15
CA HIS A 215 -1.60 20.47 6.67
C HIS A 215 -2.28 21.14 7.87
N LEU A 216 -3.58 21.42 7.77
CA LEU A 216 -4.36 22.07 8.82
C LEU A 216 -4.38 21.26 10.13
N ALA A 217 -4.51 19.93 10.02
CA ALA A 217 -4.50 19.02 11.15
C ALA A 217 -3.08 18.58 11.56
N SER A 218 -2.03 19.14 10.94
CA SER A 218 -0.63 18.83 11.20
C SER A 218 -0.33 17.32 11.19
N LEU A 219 -0.90 16.61 10.22
CA LEU A 219 -0.78 15.16 10.15
C LEU A 219 0.66 14.74 9.85
N PRO A 220 1.16 13.66 10.47
CA PRO A 220 2.40 13.02 10.08
C PRO A 220 2.43 12.69 8.57
N LYS A 221 3.61 12.75 7.96
CA LYS A 221 3.77 12.64 6.48
C LYS A 221 3.14 11.38 5.89
N ALA A 222 3.30 10.23 6.56
CA ALA A 222 2.73 8.96 6.11
C ALA A 222 1.18 8.97 6.12
N LEU A 223 0.57 9.52 7.18
CA LEU A 223 -0.88 9.71 7.27
C LEU A 223 -1.41 10.71 6.25
N SER A 224 -0.68 11.81 6.07
CA SER A 224 -0.99 12.84 5.06
C SER A 224 -1.06 12.24 3.67
N LEU A 225 -0.07 11.40 3.32
CA LEU A 225 -0.05 10.71 2.04
C LEU A 225 -1.17 9.69 1.93
N GLY A 226 -1.43 8.89 2.98
CA GLY A 226 -2.58 7.99 3.03
C GLY A 226 -3.91 8.70 2.79
N LEU A 227 -4.10 9.88 3.39
CA LEU A 227 -5.29 10.71 3.22
C LEU A 227 -5.41 11.24 1.79
N VAL A 228 -4.33 11.79 1.22
CA VAL A 228 -4.33 12.32 -0.16
C VAL A 228 -4.61 11.21 -1.17
N ILE A 229 -3.98 10.03 -1.01
CA ILE A 229 -4.21 8.89 -1.90
C ILE A 229 -5.64 8.38 -1.78
N THR A 230 -6.19 8.34 -0.56
CA THR A 230 -7.62 8.06 -0.36
C THR A 230 -8.48 9.07 -1.09
N CYS A 231 -8.14 10.35 -1.01
CA CYS A 231 -8.84 11.45 -1.66
C CYS A 231 -8.64 11.52 -3.19
N SER A 232 -7.71 10.72 -3.73
CA SER A 232 -7.43 10.61 -5.16
C SER A 232 -7.98 9.33 -5.76
N ALA A 233 -8.69 8.53 -4.96
CA ALA A 233 -9.25 7.28 -5.41
C ALA A 233 -10.49 7.53 -6.29
N PRO A 234 -10.75 6.67 -7.30
CA PRO A 234 -11.98 6.73 -8.08
C PRO A 234 -13.20 6.41 -7.20
N GLY A 235 -14.39 6.52 -7.80
CA GLY A 235 -15.65 6.16 -7.15
C GLY A 235 -15.60 4.77 -6.47
N GLY A 236 -16.16 4.70 -5.26
CA GLY A 236 -16.06 3.57 -4.35
C GLY A 236 -16.99 2.39 -4.64
N GLY A 237 -16.73 1.27 -3.97
CA GLY A 237 -17.38 -0.02 -4.22
C GLY A 237 -18.92 -0.03 -4.08
N GLY A 238 -19.51 0.95 -3.39
CA GLY A 238 -20.94 1.07 -3.12
C GLY A 238 -21.65 2.29 -3.72
N GLY A 239 -20.96 3.17 -4.47
CA GLY A 239 -21.54 4.44 -4.97
C GLY A 239 -22.81 4.25 -5.81
N TYR A 240 -22.81 3.29 -6.73
CA TYR A 240 -24.00 2.92 -7.51
C TYR A 240 -25.13 2.30 -6.67
N LEU A 241 -24.81 1.62 -5.55
CA LEU A 241 -25.81 1.01 -4.68
C LEU A 241 -26.49 2.09 -3.84
N TYR A 242 -25.71 3.02 -3.28
CA TYR A 242 -26.27 4.18 -2.58
C TYR A 242 -27.08 5.06 -3.53
N SER A 243 -26.61 5.25 -4.77
CA SER A 243 -27.38 5.93 -5.81
C SER A 243 -28.71 5.21 -6.07
N LEU A 244 -28.72 3.88 -6.16
CA LEU A 244 -29.95 3.10 -6.30
C LEU A 244 -30.90 3.28 -5.10
N LEU A 245 -30.39 3.26 -3.88
CA LEU A 245 -31.20 3.33 -2.64
C LEU A 245 -31.75 4.74 -2.37
N LEU A 246 -30.99 5.78 -2.74
CA LEU A 246 -31.34 7.19 -2.51
C LEU A 246 -32.11 7.84 -3.68
N GLY A 247 -32.41 7.05 -4.73
CA GLY A 247 -33.13 7.51 -5.92
C GLY A 247 -32.30 8.44 -6.82
N GLY A 248 -31.01 8.17 -6.94
CA GLY A 248 -30.12 8.74 -7.94
C GLY A 248 -30.21 8.01 -9.28
N ASP A 249 -29.50 8.54 -10.27
CA ASP A 249 -29.29 7.91 -11.58
C ASP A 249 -28.20 6.84 -11.49
N VAL A 250 -28.62 5.57 -11.51
CA VAL A 250 -27.72 4.41 -11.38
C VAL A 250 -26.87 4.20 -12.64
N THR A 251 -27.43 4.49 -13.81
CA THR A 251 -26.67 4.39 -15.06
C THR A 251 -25.53 5.40 -15.06
N LEU A 252 -25.81 6.64 -14.68
CA LEU A 252 -24.79 7.66 -14.50
C LEU A 252 -23.73 7.24 -13.47
N ALA A 253 -24.13 6.68 -12.32
CA ALA A 253 -23.19 6.25 -11.28
C ALA A 253 -22.19 5.23 -11.84
N ILE A 254 -22.69 4.21 -12.54
CA ILE A 254 -21.84 3.17 -13.16
C ILE A 254 -20.89 3.79 -14.20
N CYS A 255 -21.38 4.71 -15.04
CA CYS A 255 -20.56 5.40 -16.02
C CYS A 255 -19.46 6.27 -15.37
N MET A 256 -19.81 7.01 -14.32
CA MET A 256 -18.86 7.81 -13.55
C MET A 256 -17.80 6.93 -12.89
N THR A 257 -18.19 5.82 -12.26
CA THR A 257 -17.23 4.86 -11.68
C THR A 257 -16.30 4.29 -12.76
N LEU A 258 -16.81 3.91 -13.94
CA LEU A 258 -15.99 3.39 -15.03
C LEU A 258 -14.98 4.43 -15.54
N VAL A 259 -15.45 5.64 -15.84
CA VAL A 259 -14.60 6.72 -16.33
C VAL A 259 -13.55 7.09 -15.30
N SER A 260 -13.95 7.25 -14.02
CA SER A 260 -13.02 7.55 -12.95
C SER A 260 -12.02 6.42 -12.71
N THR A 261 -12.42 5.16 -12.82
CA THR A 261 -11.52 4.00 -12.73
C THR A 261 -10.44 4.05 -13.81
N VAL A 262 -10.80 4.43 -15.05
CA VAL A 262 -9.82 4.63 -16.13
C VAL A 262 -8.92 5.83 -15.84
N VAL A 263 -9.48 6.97 -15.45
CA VAL A 263 -8.71 8.19 -15.14
C VAL A 263 -7.76 7.97 -13.97
N ALA A 264 -8.17 7.21 -12.95
CA ALA A 264 -7.38 6.89 -11.77
C ALA A 264 -6.07 6.17 -12.09
N THR A 265 -5.99 5.44 -13.21
CA THR A 265 -4.75 4.79 -13.66
C THR A 265 -3.60 5.79 -13.80
N ALA A 266 -3.89 7.01 -14.26
CA ALA A 266 -2.91 8.08 -14.40
C ALA A 266 -2.99 9.09 -13.23
N ALA A 267 -4.20 9.42 -12.78
CA ALA A 267 -4.41 10.45 -11.77
C ALA A 267 -3.90 10.05 -10.38
N MET A 268 -4.05 8.79 -9.95
CA MET A 268 -3.56 8.36 -8.64
C MET A 268 -2.03 8.41 -8.53
N PRO A 269 -1.25 7.84 -9.48
CA PRO A 269 0.21 8.00 -9.46
C PRO A 269 0.66 9.46 -9.56
N LEU A 270 0.01 10.27 -10.40
CA LEU A 270 0.35 11.68 -10.54
C LEU A 270 0.10 12.46 -9.24
N SER A 271 -1.05 12.25 -8.61
CA SER A 271 -1.38 12.83 -7.31
C SER A 271 -0.37 12.39 -6.25
N SER A 272 -0.03 11.11 -6.20
CA SER A 272 0.99 10.58 -5.29
C SER A 272 2.35 11.27 -5.45
N ALA A 273 2.80 11.47 -6.70
CA ALA A 273 4.08 12.09 -6.98
C ALA A 273 4.07 13.58 -6.60
N LEU A 274 3.02 14.30 -7.01
CA LEU A 274 2.86 15.73 -6.74
C LEU A 274 2.79 16.01 -5.24
N TYR A 275 1.83 15.40 -4.54
CA TYR A 275 1.61 15.68 -3.12
C TYR A 275 2.66 15.02 -2.24
N GLY A 276 3.24 13.89 -2.65
CA GLY A 276 4.40 13.30 -1.98
C GLY A 276 5.59 14.26 -1.95
N HIS A 277 5.86 14.93 -3.08
CA HIS A 277 6.89 15.98 -3.16
C HIS A 277 6.54 17.19 -2.27
N LEU A 278 5.31 17.69 -2.34
CA LEU A 278 4.86 18.84 -1.52
C LEU A 278 4.87 18.56 -0.01
N LEU A 279 4.65 17.31 0.41
CA LEU A 279 4.73 16.89 1.81
C LEU A 279 6.18 16.60 2.25
N GLY A 280 7.16 16.72 1.35
CA GLY A 280 8.56 16.42 1.62
C GLY A 280 8.80 14.95 1.96
N VAL A 281 8.06 14.04 1.33
CA VAL A 281 8.31 12.59 1.38
C VAL A 281 9.35 12.28 0.30
N HIS A 282 10.63 12.34 0.67
CA HIS A 282 11.77 12.20 -0.26
C HIS A 282 12.17 10.74 -0.51
N ALA A 283 11.62 9.80 0.25
CA ALA A 283 11.96 8.38 0.14
C ALA A 283 11.08 7.70 -0.92
N THR A 284 11.76 7.11 -1.91
CA THR A 284 11.35 6.02 -2.82
C THR A 284 9.94 5.42 -2.61
N LEU A 285 8.88 6.20 -2.81
CA LEU A 285 7.54 5.67 -2.80
C LEU A 285 7.33 5.01 -4.17
N HIS A 286 7.63 3.72 -4.24
CA HIS A 286 7.36 2.94 -5.44
C HIS A 286 5.85 2.69 -5.52
N VAL A 287 5.10 3.68 -6.02
CA VAL A 287 3.66 3.56 -6.24
C VAL A 287 3.46 2.33 -7.14
N PRO A 288 2.77 1.28 -6.66
CA PRO A 288 2.70 0.00 -7.35
C PRO A 288 1.71 0.08 -8.52
N PHE A 289 2.12 0.76 -9.59
CA PHE A 289 1.30 1.07 -10.76
C PHE A 289 0.61 -0.18 -11.33
N VAL A 290 1.36 -1.28 -11.47
CA VAL A 290 0.84 -2.56 -11.99
C VAL A 290 -0.30 -3.10 -11.12
N LYS A 291 -0.23 -2.93 -9.79
CA LYS A 291 -1.26 -3.41 -8.86
C LYS A 291 -2.46 -2.48 -8.82
N ILE A 292 -2.25 -1.16 -8.86
CA ILE A 292 -3.32 -0.17 -9.04
C ILE A 292 -4.10 -0.51 -10.30
N LEU A 293 -3.40 -0.70 -11.42
CA LEU A 293 -4.01 -1.10 -12.69
C LEU A 293 -4.77 -2.42 -12.55
N GLY A 294 -4.20 -3.43 -11.89
CA GLY A 294 -4.87 -4.69 -11.62
C GLY A 294 -6.19 -4.55 -10.83
N THR A 295 -6.21 -3.74 -9.77
CA THR A 295 -7.43 -3.49 -8.99
C THR A 295 -8.46 -2.68 -9.78
N LEU A 296 -8.03 -1.71 -10.57
CA LEU A 296 -8.92 -0.93 -11.44
C LEU A 296 -9.53 -1.82 -12.53
N LEU A 297 -8.74 -2.72 -13.13
CA LEU A 297 -9.24 -3.73 -14.07
C LEU A 297 -10.23 -4.70 -13.41
N PHE A 298 -9.99 -5.12 -12.17
CA PHE A 298 -10.91 -5.96 -11.41
C PHE A 298 -12.29 -5.29 -11.21
N ILE A 299 -12.35 -3.96 -11.20
CA ILE A 299 -13.61 -3.20 -11.14
C ILE A 299 -14.21 -3.04 -12.54
N ALA A 300 -13.41 -2.63 -13.53
CA ALA A 300 -13.89 -2.29 -14.87
C ALA A 300 -14.36 -3.50 -15.69
N ILE A 301 -13.65 -4.62 -15.61
CA ILE A 301 -13.94 -5.84 -16.37
C ILE A 301 -15.35 -6.40 -16.10
N PRO A 302 -15.75 -6.70 -14.85
CA PRO A 302 -17.07 -7.27 -14.58
C PRO A 302 -18.20 -6.34 -14.98
N ILE A 303 -18.05 -5.02 -14.78
CA ILE A 303 -19.06 -4.04 -15.19
C ILE A 303 -19.23 -4.07 -16.72
N SER A 304 -18.12 -4.05 -17.46
CA SER A 304 -18.13 -4.12 -18.93
C SER A 304 -18.75 -5.43 -19.44
N LEU A 305 -18.46 -6.55 -18.76
CA LEU A 305 -19.07 -7.84 -19.05
C LEU A 305 -20.58 -7.83 -18.80
N GLY A 306 -21.03 -7.21 -17.71
CA GLY A 306 -22.45 -7.03 -17.40
C GLY A 306 -23.21 -6.24 -18.47
N MET A 307 -22.59 -5.18 -18.99
CA MET A 307 -23.13 -4.41 -20.11
C MET A 307 -23.26 -5.26 -21.38
N LEU A 308 -22.25 -6.09 -21.67
CA LEU A 308 -22.30 -7.01 -22.81
C LEU A 308 -23.36 -8.10 -22.63
N VAL A 309 -23.51 -8.64 -21.43
CA VAL A 309 -24.55 -9.63 -21.08
C VAL A 309 -25.93 -9.03 -21.27
N LYS A 310 -26.16 -7.76 -20.90
CA LYS A 310 -27.43 -7.05 -21.15
C LYS A 310 -27.81 -7.06 -22.63
N LEU A 311 -26.83 -6.81 -23.49
CA LEU A 311 -27.03 -6.73 -24.95
C LEU A 311 -27.29 -8.08 -25.61
N ARG A 312 -26.64 -9.15 -25.11
CA ARG A 312 -26.61 -10.46 -25.80
C ARG A 312 -27.49 -11.52 -25.16
N LEU A 313 -27.73 -11.45 -23.85
CA LEU A 313 -28.33 -12.51 -23.04
C LEU A 313 -29.41 -11.96 -22.08
N PRO A 314 -30.62 -11.62 -22.58
CA PRO A 314 -31.69 -11.03 -21.78
C PRO A 314 -32.21 -11.98 -20.67
N ALA A 315 -32.14 -13.29 -20.88
CA ALA A 315 -32.50 -14.28 -19.85
C ALA A 315 -31.54 -14.23 -18.65
N LEU A 316 -30.22 -14.21 -18.90
CA LEU A 316 -29.21 -14.11 -17.85
C LEU A 316 -29.28 -12.75 -17.13
N THR A 317 -29.59 -11.69 -17.88
CA THR A 317 -29.80 -10.34 -17.33
C THR A 317 -30.87 -10.32 -16.23
N ARG A 318 -32.02 -10.97 -16.45
CA ARG A 318 -33.09 -11.03 -15.43
C ARG A 318 -32.63 -11.68 -14.13
N VAL A 319 -31.85 -12.76 -14.23
CA VAL A 319 -31.28 -13.46 -13.08
C VAL A 319 -30.29 -12.56 -12.34
N LEU A 320 -29.33 -11.97 -13.06
CA LEU A 320 -28.32 -11.08 -12.47
C LEU A 320 -28.96 -9.88 -11.77
N LEU A 321 -29.97 -9.26 -12.37
CA LEU A 321 -30.70 -8.14 -11.76
C LEU A 321 -31.39 -8.53 -10.45
N ALA A 322 -31.92 -9.75 -10.33
CA ALA A 322 -32.52 -10.25 -9.10
C ALA A 322 -31.48 -10.49 -7.99
N LEU A 323 -30.24 -10.84 -8.36
CA LEU A 323 -29.15 -11.10 -7.42
C LEU A 323 -28.50 -9.84 -6.83
N ILE A 324 -28.73 -8.66 -7.43
CA ILE A 324 -28.13 -7.39 -6.98
C ILE A 324 -28.36 -7.15 -5.48
N ARG A 325 -29.61 -7.26 -5.02
CA ARG A 325 -29.97 -6.95 -3.63
C ARG A 325 -29.35 -7.93 -2.62
N PRO A 326 -29.54 -9.26 -2.74
CA PRO A 326 -28.95 -10.19 -1.77
C PRO A 326 -27.43 -10.15 -1.77
N PHE A 327 -26.79 -10.05 -2.94
CA PHE A 327 -25.32 -9.99 -3.00
C PHE A 327 -24.79 -8.68 -2.43
N SER A 328 -25.42 -7.54 -2.73
CA SER A 328 -25.04 -6.27 -2.12
C SER A 328 -25.18 -6.28 -0.60
N PHE A 329 -26.23 -6.91 -0.07
CA PHE A 329 -26.42 -7.07 1.38
C PHE A 329 -25.30 -7.92 2.00
N VAL A 330 -25.00 -9.09 1.43
CA VAL A 330 -23.91 -9.96 1.90
C VAL A 330 -22.56 -9.25 1.82
N LEU A 331 -22.31 -8.47 0.76
CA LEU A 331 -21.08 -7.70 0.61
C LEU A 331 -20.95 -6.57 1.63
N ILE A 332 -22.05 -5.88 1.97
CA ILE A 332 -22.05 -4.88 3.04
C ILE A 332 -21.74 -5.53 4.39
N VAL A 333 -22.46 -6.61 4.74
CA VAL A 333 -22.27 -7.31 6.02
C VAL A 333 -20.86 -7.92 6.12
N GLY A 334 -20.41 -8.60 5.07
CA GLY A 334 -19.07 -9.16 4.97
C GLY A 334 -17.99 -8.08 5.01
N GLY A 335 -18.22 -6.93 4.36
CA GLY A 335 -17.34 -5.77 4.43
C GLY A 335 -17.22 -5.18 5.83
N ILE A 336 -18.34 -5.02 6.55
CA ILE A 336 -18.36 -4.57 7.96
C ILE A 336 -17.63 -5.57 8.85
N PHE A 337 -17.87 -6.87 8.67
CA PHE A 337 -17.18 -7.92 9.43
C PHE A 337 -15.67 -7.89 9.18
N MET A 338 -15.25 -7.78 7.92
CA MET A 338 -13.82 -7.62 7.57
C MET A 338 -13.24 -6.34 8.16
N ALA A 339 -13.97 -5.23 8.10
CA ALA A 339 -13.54 -3.98 8.70
C ALA A 339 -13.39 -4.11 10.23
N TYR A 340 -14.29 -4.80 10.92
CA TYR A 340 -14.15 -5.07 12.36
C TYR A 340 -12.89 -5.90 12.67
N GLN A 341 -12.66 -6.98 11.92
CA GLN A 341 -11.49 -7.84 12.09
C GLN A 341 -10.17 -7.10 11.84
N MET A 342 -10.11 -6.22 10.84
CA MET A 342 -8.93 -5.42 10.51
C MET A 342 -8.77 -4.18 11.38
N GLY A 343 -9.88 -3.62 11.84
CA GLY A 343 -9.92 -2.36 12.57
C GLY A 343 -9.21 -2.46 13.91
N ALA A 344 -9.24 -3.61 14.56
CA ALA A 344 -8.56 -3.80 15.85
C ALA A 344 -7.04 -3.56 15.76
N SER A 345 -6.37 -3.97 14.67
CA SER A 345 -4.94 -3.75 14.50
C SER A 345 -4.62 -2.36 13.95
N ILE A 346 -5.41 -1.86 13.00
CA ILE A 346 -5.19 -0.54 12.38
C ILE A 346 -5.51 0.60 13.36
N LEU A 347 -6.50 0.40 14.25
CA LEU A 347 -6.99 1.43 15.18
C LEU A 347 -6.36 1.36 16.58
N ALA A 348 -5.52 0.37 16.87
CA ALA A 348 -4.91 0.20 18.20
C ALA A 348 -4.20 1.47 18.68
N ASP A 349 -3.50 2.15 17.77
CA ASP A 349 -2.83 3.44 17.99
C ASP A 349 -3.30 4.48 16.96
N VAL A 350 -4.62 4.66 16.83
CA VAL A 350 -5.19 5.61 15.87
C VAL A 350 -4.85 7.06 16.23
N HIS A 351 -4.37 7.83 15.26
CA HIS A 351 -4.11 9.25 15.47
C HIS A 351 -5.44 10.03 15.55
N PRO A 352 -5.77 10.73 16.67
CA PRO A 352 -7.10 11.34 16.83
C PRO A 352 -7.47 12.34 15.73
N HIS A 353 -6.48 13.11 15.25
CA HIS A 353 -6.66 14.03 14.13
C HIS A 353 -7.05 13.35 12.81
N ILE A 354 -6.58 12.12 12.52
CA ILE A 354 -7.03 11.43 11.31
C ILE A 354 -8.48 10.96 11.42
N VAL A 355 -8.96 10.67 12.63
CA VAL A 355 -10.39 10.34 12.86
C VAL A 355 -11.26 11.55 12.52
N LEU A 356 -10.92 12.71 13.07
CA LEU A 356 -11.67 13.95 12.83
C LEU A 356 -11.66 14.32 11.34
N VAL A 357 -10.50 14.31 10.71
CA VAL A 357 -10.36 14.64 9.28
C VAL A 357 -11.05 13.59 8.42
N GLY A 358 -10.87 12.31 8.71
CA GLY A 358 -11.42 11.22 7.91
C GLY A 358 -12.95 11.23 7.86
N VAL A 359 -13.63 11.60 8.95
CA VAL A 359 -15.10 11.77 8.99
C VAL A 359 -15.56 12.90 8.06
N THR A 360 -14.77 13.94 7.87
CA THR A 360 -15.17 15.06 7.02
C THR A 360 -15.04 14.76 5.52
N VAL A 361 -14.24 13.77 5.11
CA VAL A 361 -13.94 13.50 3.70
C VAL A 361 -15.20 13.14 2.90
N PRO A 362 -16.03 12.17 3.32
CA PRO A 362 -17.21 11.79 2.51
C PRO A 362 -18.28 12.88 2.56
N VAL A 363 -18.50 13.51 3.72
CA VAL A 363 -19.40 14.68 3.88
C VAL A 363 -19.05 15.79 2.90
N LEU A 364 -17.79 16.24 2.88
CA LEU A 364 -17.35 17.29 1.99
C LEU A 364 -17.53 16.89 0.53
N GLY A 365 -17.17 15.65 0.19
CA GLY A 365 -17.35 15.16 -1.17
C GLY A 365 -18.78 15.15 -1.66
N LEU A 366 -19.71 14.70 -0.81
CA LEU A 366 -21.14 14.75 -1.10
C LEU A 366 -21.58 16.19 -1.36
N LEU A 367 -21.21 17.11 -0.47
CA LEU A 367 -21.59 18.52 -0.55
C LEU A 367 -21.02 19.19 -1.81
N VAL A 368 -19.73 18.99 -2.08
CA VAL A 368 -19.05 19.54 -3.26
C VAL A 368 -19.65 18.97 -4.54
N GLY A 369 -19.82 17.64 -4.63
CA GLY A 369 -20.42 17.01 -5.80
C GLY A 369 -21.87 17.46 -6.03
N LEU A 370 -22.68 17.55 -4.96
CA LEU A 370 -24.04 18.08 -5.02
C LEU A 370 -24.06 19.54 -5.47
N ALA A 371 -23.20 20.38 -4.90
CA ALA A 371 -23.12 21.81 -5.23
C ALA A 371 -22.69 22.02 -6.68
N MET A 372 -21.65 21.33 -7.15
CA MET A 372 -21.21 21.40 -8.54
C MET A 372 -22.31 20.96 -9.51
N ALA A 373 -22.98 19.86 -9.21
CA ALA A 373 -24.07 19.35 -10.05
C ALA A 373 -25.30 20.27 -10.02
N TRP A 374 -25.56 20.92 -8.89
CA TRP A 374 -26.61 21.93 -8.75
C TRP A 374 -26.31 23.18 -9.57
N LEU A 375 -25.08 23.71 -9.48
CA LEU A 375 -24.61 24.86 -10.25
C LEU A 375 -24.63 24.58 -11.76
N ALA A 376 -24.32 23.36 -12.16
CA ALA A 376 -24.41 22.92 -13.56
C ALA A 376 -25.84 22.65 -14.06
N GLY A 377 -26.86 22.87 -13.22
CA GLY A 377 -28.26 22.74 -13.61
C GLY A 377 -28.71 21.30 -13.86
N LEU A 378 -28.01 20.29 -13.34
CA LEU A 378 -28.36 18.88 -13.56
C LEU A 378 -29.72 18.52 -12.92
N PRO A 379 -30.47 17.54 -13.42
CA PRO A 379 -31.70 17.08 -12.76
C PRO A 379 -31.42 16.40 -11.42
N ALA A 380 -32.40 16.39 -10.51
CA ALA A 380 -32.23 15.93 -9.13
C ALA A 380 -31.61 14.52 -8.97
N PRO A 381 -31.99 13.49 -9.78
CA PRO A 381 -31.34 12.18 -9.71
C PRO A 381 -29.85 12.23 -10.06
N GLN A 382 -29.46 13.05 -11.05
CA GLN A 382 -28.06 13.20 -11.45
C GLN A 382 -27.26 14.00 -10.41
N ARG A 383 -27.86 15.03 -9.78
CA ARG A 383 -27.21 15.76 -8.67
C ARG A 383 -26.82 14.82 -7.54
N LYS A 384 -27.77 13.98 -7.10
CA LYS A 384 -27.52 12.97 -6.07
C LYS A 384 -26.40 12.02 -6.46
N THR A 385 -26.43 11.51 -7.69
CA THR A 385 -25.39 10.61 -8.20
C THR A 385 -24.01 11.27 -8.20
N VAL A 386 -23.88 12.50 -8.70
CA VAL A 386 -22.59 13.21 -8.73
C VAL A 386 -22.07 13.44 -7.31
N GLY A 387 -22.94 13.85 -6.37
CA GLY A 387 -22.60 13.94 -4.96
C GLY A 387 -22.07 12.63 -4.38
N ILE A 388 -22.82 11.54 -4.57
CA ILE A 388 -22.46 10.21 -4.05
C ILE A 388 -21.15 9.72 -4.67
N GLU A 389 -20.96 9.84 -5.98
CA GLU A 389 -19.73 9.38 -6.63
C GLU A 389 -18.50 10.20 -6.20
N VAL A 390 -18.65 11.51 -5.95
CA VAL A 390 -17.54 12.33 -5.45
C VAL A 390 -17.24 12.02 -3.98
N GLY A 391 -18.25 11.86 -3.13
CA GLY A 391 -18.06 11.59 -1.70
C GLY A 391 -17.70 10.16 -1.33
N VAL A 392 -18.21 9.16 -2.05
CA VAL A 392 -17.92 7.75 -1.80
C VAL A 392 -16.72 7.34 -2.64
N GLN A 393 -15.54 7.43 -2.04
CA GLN A 393 -14.28 7.08 -2.69
C GLN A 393 -13.91 5.61 -2.50
N ASN A 394 -13.04 5.08 -3.36
CA ASN A 394 -12.54 3.72 -3.25
C ASN A 394 -11.41 3.62 -2.21
N SER A 395 -11.78 3.73 -0.95
CA SER A 395 -10.82 3.66 0.16
C SER A 395 -10.13 2.30 0.30
N LEU A 396 -10.74 1.21 -0.17
CA LEU A 396 -10.09 -0.11 -0.18
C LEU A 396 -8.93 -0.17 -1.17
N LEU A 397 -9.08 0.47 -2.34
CA LEU A 397 -7.97 0.63 -3.29
C LEU A 397 -6.85 1.46 -2.65
N ALA A 398 -7.18 2.57 -1.99
CA ALA A 398 -6.17 3.39 -1.32
C ALA A 398 -5.45 2.64 -0.18
N LEU A 399 -6.18 1.85 0.63
CA LEU A 399 -5.61 0.98 1.65
C LEU A 399 -4.64 -0.03 1.04
N ALA A 400 -5.05 -0.70 -0.05
CA ALA A 400 -4.17 -1.63 -0.75
C ALA A 400 -2.91 -0.92 -1.28
N VAL A 401 -3.04 0.29 -1.82
CA VAL A 401 -1.87 1.08 -2.26
C VAL A 401 -0.92 1.36 -1.09
N MET A 402 -1.41 1.79 0.07
CA MET A 402 -0.55 2.04 1.25
C MET A 402 0.18 0.78 1.69
N GLN A 403 -0.55 -0.32 1.86
CA GLN A 403 -0.01 -1.61 2.29
C GLN A 403 1.02 -2.21 1.33
N LEU A 404 0.97 -1.82 0.07
CA LEU A 404 1.87 -2.32 -0.98
C LEU A 404 3.02 -1.36 -1.30
N SER A 405 2.90 -0.08 -0.96
CA SER A 405 3.91 0.95 -1.27
C SER A 405 4.90 1.17 -0.12
N PHE A 406 4.50 0.88 1.11
CA PHE A 406 5.28 1.15 2.32
C PHE A 406 5.86 -0.11 2.97
N ARG A 407 6.92 0.07 3.76
CA ARG A 407 7.36 -0.97 4.70
C ARG A 407 6.30 -1.14 5.79
N ARG A 408 6.19 -2.33 6.34
CA ARG A 408 5.02 -2.74 7.12
C ARG A 408 4.60 -1.80 8.26
N ALA A 409 5.55 -1.33 9.06
CA ALA A 409 5.25 -0.41 10.17
C ALA A 409 4.67 0.93 9.66
N GLU A 410 5.21 1.46 8.57
CA GLU A 410 4.71 2.69 7.94
C GLU A 410 3.40 2.46 7.17
N ALA A 411 3.21 1.25 6.64
CA ALA A 411 2.01 0.85 5.91
C ALA A 411 0.77 0.83 6.81
N ASP A 412 0.85 0.19 7.98
CA ASP A 412 -0.27 0.11 8.92
C ASP A 412 -0.65 1.50 9.43
N PHE A 413 0.35 2.32 9.74
CA PHE A 413 0.16 3.71 10.14
C PHE A 413 -0.48 4.55 9.02
N ALA A 414 0.05 4.53 7.79
CA ALA A 414 -0.54 5.24 6.66
C ALA A 414 -1.95 4.74 6.31
N SER A 415 -2.24 3.45 6.54
CA SER A 415 -3.53 2.82 6.25
C SER A 415 -4.65 3.24 7.19
N GLN A 416 -4.36 3.90 8.31
CA GLN A 416 -5.39 4.47 9.18
C GLN A 416 -6.28 5.45 8.41
N ALA A 417 -5.71 6.28 7.54
CA ALA A 417 -6.45 7.26 6.75
C ALA A 417 -7.52 6.63 5.83
N PRO A 418 -7.16 5.75 4.87
CA PRO A 418 -8.16 5.08 4.03
C PRO A 418 -9.14 4.24 4.84
N PHE A 419 -8.70 3.60 5.92
CA PHE A 419 -9.57 2.79 6.76
C PHE A 419 -10.65 3.62 7.46
N ILE A 420 -10.29 4.74 8.10
CA ILE A 420 -11.24 5.66 8.73
C ILE A 420 -12.21 6.22 7.69
N VAL A 421 -11.73 6.68 6.54
CA VAL A 421 -12.59 7.22 5.48
C VAL A 421 -13.56 6.15 4.96
N ALA A 422 -13.13 4.88 4.87
CA ALA A 422 -14.02 3.78 4.49
C ALA A 422 -15.15 3.57 5.51
N LEU A 423 -14.82 3.57 6.80
CA LEU A 423 -15.78 3.42 7.90
C LEU A 423 -16.77 4.59 7.95
N SER A 424 -16.25 5.83 7.89
CA SER A 424 -17.09 7.03 7.89
C SER A 424 -17.99 7.07 6.66
N SER A 425 -17.45 6.83 5.45
CA SER A 425 -18.24 6.81 4.21
C SER A 425 -19.38 5.80 4.27
N THR A 426 -19.10 4.58 4.73
CA THR A 426 -20.11 3.53 4.86
C THR A 426 -21.18 3.90 5.89
N SER A 427 -20.77 4.44 7.04
CA SER A 427 -21.66 4.81 8.14
C SER A 427 -22.57 5.99 7.77
N GLU A 428 -22.00 7.05 7.20
CA GLU A 428 -22.73 8.23 6.75
C GLU A 428 -23.72 7.89 5.63
N MET A 429 -23.32 7.07 4.65
CA MET A 429 -24.22 6.63 3.60
C MET A 429 -25.36 5.76 4.15
N LEU A 430 -25.07 4.87 5.09
CA LEU A 430 -26.11 4.06 5.73
C LEU A 430 -27.09 4.94 6.51
N LEU A 431 -26.60 5.94 7.25
CA LEU A 431 -27.43 6.92 7.94
C LEU A 431 -28.33 7.70 6.97
N LEU A 432 -27.78 8.17 5.84
CA LEU A 432 -28.58 8.85 4.81
C LEU A 432 -29.65 7.92 4.21
N VAL A 433 -29.31 6.66 3.96
CA VAL A 433 -30.26 5.66 3.47
C VAL A 433 -31.38 5.42 4.49
N LEU A 434 -31.03 5.20 5.76
CA LEU A 434 -31.99 4.99 6.84
C LEU A 434 -32.90 6.22 7.02
N ALA A 435 -32.34 7.42 7.02
CA ALA A 435 -33.07 8.67 7.10
C ALA A 435 -34.03 8.84 5.91
N HIS A 436 -33.57 8.54 4.69
CA HIS A 436 -34.41 8.58 3.48
C HIS A 436 -35.57 7.58 3.54
N PHE A 437 -35.32 6.36 4.04
CA PHE A 437 -36.38 5.36 4.25
C PHE A 437 -37.36 5.77 5.35
N ALA A 438 -36.87 6.28 6.48
CA ALA A 438 -37.70 6.76 7.57
C ALA A 438 -38.58 7.93 7.12
N HIS A 439 -38.00 8.91 6.43
CA HIS A 439 -38.74 10.03 5.85
C HIS A 439 -39.81 9.56 4.86
N ARG A 440 -39.49 8.59 3.99
CA ARG A 440 -40.49 8.02 3.07
C ARG A 440 -41.64 7.33 3.80
N ARG A 441 -41.36 6.60 4.89
CA ARG A 441 -42.41 5.93 5.68
C ARG A 441 -43.26 6.92 6.49
N LEU A 442 -42.64 7.96 7.05
CA LEU A 442 -43.33 8.95 7.86
C LEU A 442 -44.15 9.94 7.03
N CYS A 443 -43.65 10.35 5.86
CA CYS A 443 -44.33 11.32 5.00
C CYS A 443 -45.27 10.70 3.95
N HIS A 444 -45.22 9.38 3.71
CA HIS A 444 -46.26 8.66 2.97
C HIS A 444 -47.09 7.79 3.93
N THR A 445 -47.94 8.42 4.73
CA THR A 445 -49.11 7.74 5.31
C THR A 445 -50.19 7.67 4.21
N PRO A 446 -50.88 6.54 3.97
CA PRO A 446 -51.90 6.45 2.93
C PRO A 446 -53.05 7.41 3.26
N ALA A 447 -53.46 8.23 2.28
CA ALA A 447 -54.75 8.90 2.35
C ALA A 447 -55.84 7.82 2.57
N ALA A 448 -56.68 8.04 3.57
CA ALA A 448 -57.74 7.16 3.98
C ALA A 448 -58.63 6.76 2.79
N HIS A 449 -58.90 5.46 2.65
CA HIS A 449 -60.06 5.00 1.91
C HIS A 449 -61.32 5.46 2.66
N SER A 450 -61.88 6.59 2.23
CA SER A 450 -63.25 6.97 2.51
C SER A 450 -63.95 7.23 1.19
N GLU A 451 -64.51 6.20 0.58
CA GLU A 451 -65.64 6.32 -0.34
C GLU A 451 -66.50 5.06 -0.13
N THR A 452 -67.58 5.29 0.61
CA THR A 452 -68.78 4.47 0.76
C THR A 452 -69.56 4.37 -0.53
#